data_AF-A0A961BEN9-F1
#
_entry.id   AF-A0A961BEN9-F1
#
_cell.length_a   1.000
_cell.length_b   1.000
_cell.length_c   1.000
_cell.angle_alpha   90.00
_cell.angle_beta   90.00
_cell.angle_gamma   90.00
#
_symmetry.space_group_name_H-M   'P 1'
#
loop_
_entity.id
_entity.type
_entity.pdbx_description
1 polymer ?
#
loop_
_entity_poly.entity_id
_entity_poly.type
_entity_poly.pdbx_seq_one_letter_code
_entity_poly.pdbx_strand_id
1 'polypeptide(L)'
;MIGWLQRRLSGLVGAHCSRLRQWESDQSHLDGRQRILLPGLGHPDSEFATEMGACIGPRRHWFRKGVQVGTVGLREISGKVTALVFSLVQPVEAITATARFAEVGDLRKNEAREMACVPVRMKREGADIPMAAPQFRKQLPAIVRILDVRLPIRVGKENEPPPTPGLRREGSRGVEKEK
;
A
#
# COMPACT_ATOMS: atom_id res chain seq x y z
N MET A 1 13.19 35.84 3.58
CA MET A 1 12.46 36.41 2.43
C MET A 1 11.61 35.37 1.68
N ILE A 2 12.03 34.10 1.59
CA ILE A 2 11.32 33.01 0.88
C ILE A 2 9.99 32.58 1.55
N GLY A 3 9.91 32.53 2.88
CA GLY A 3 8.67 32.15 3.59
C GLY A 3 7.50 33.14 3.44
N TRP A 4 7.74 34.36 2.95
CA TRP A 4 6.67 35.29 2.60
C TRP A 4 6.06 34.98 1.23
N LEU A 5 6.91 34.62 0.25
CA LEU A 5 6.50 34.23 -1.10
C LEU A 5 5.67 32.93 -1.11
N GLN A 6 6.03 31.94 -0.29
CA GLN A 6 5.34 30.65 -0.23
C GLN A 6 3.92 30.73 0.36
N ARG A 7 3.67 31.71 1.23
CA ARG A 7 2.34 32.01 1.79
C ARG A 7 1.43 32.75 0.82
N ARG A 8 2.02 33.51 -0.12
CA ARG A 8 1.26 34.35 -1.07
C ARG A 8 1.03 33.65 -2.41
N LEU A 9 1.91 32.74 -2.81
CA LEU A 9 1.86 31.98 -4.06
C LEU A 9 2.31 30.53 -3.78
N SER A 10 1.40 29.73 -3.26
CA SER A 10 1.64 28.29 -3.04
C SER A 10 1.94 27.60 -4.37
N GLY A 11 3.12 27.00 -4.51
CA GLY A 11 3.51 26.21 -5.69
C GLY A 11 4.61 26.82 -6.58
N LEU A 12 4.99 28.08 -6.38
CA LEU A 12 5.95 28.77 -7.26
C LEU A 12 7.41 28.28 -7.07
N VAL A 13 7.77 27.92 -5.84
CA VAL A 13 9.06 27.27 -5.53
C VAL A 13 9.06 25.81 -5.97
N GLY A 14 7.93 25.12 -5.88
CA GLY A 14 7.76 23.74 -6.35
C GLY A 14 7.87 23.60 -7.87
N ALA A 15 7.45 24.62 -8.62
CA ALA A 15 7.51 24.62 -10.09
C ALA A 15 8.93 24.78 -10.65
N HIS A 16 9.86 25.39 -9.90
CA HIS A 16 11.22 25.71 -10.38
C HIS A 16 12.36 25.02 -9.60
N CYS A 17 12.07 24.33 -8.51
CA CYS A 17 13.03 23.46 -7.83
C CYS A 17 12.58 22.00 -7.95
N SER A 18 13.10 21.31 -8.97
CA SER A 18 12.89 19.86 -9.18
C SER A 18 13.47 18.98 -8.06
N ARG A 19 14.21 19.57 -7.11
CA ARG A 19 14.75 18.89 -5.93
C ARG A 19 14.95 19.91 -4.81
N LEU A 20 14.08 19.89 -3.80
CA LEU A 20 14.43 20.52 -2.52
C LEU A 20 15.66 19.79 -1.97
N ARG A 21 16.74 20.53 -1.72
CA ARG A 21 18.01 19.97 -1.21
C ARG A 21 17.90 19.54 0.25
N GLN A 22 17.03 20.22 0.99
CA GLN A 22 16.71 19.94 2.38
C GLN A 22 15.53 18.99 2.45
N TRP A 23 15.65 17.94 3.27
CA TRP A 23 14.56 17.00 3.52
C TRP A 23 13.39 17.67 4.27
N GLU A 24 12.16 17.40 3.84
CA GLU A 24 10.91 17.70 4.56
C GLU A 24 9.98 16.49 4.44
N SER A 25 9.13 16.25 5.45
CA SER A 25 8.32 15.02 5.59
C SER A 25 7.33 14.75 4.45
N ASP A 26 6.94 15.79 3.69
CA ASP A 26 5.90 15.69 2.65
C ASP A 26 6.47 15.72 1.22
N GLN A 27 7.78 15.51 1.07
CA GLN A 27 8.42 15.55 -0.25
C GLN A 27 8.09 14.31 -1.09
N SER A 28 7.63 14.57 -2.31
CA SER A 28 7.45 13.55 -3.33
C SER A 28 8.59 13.59 -4.35
N HIS A 29 8.92 12.43 -4.92
CA HIS A 29 9.76 12.33 -6.12
C HIS A 29 9.07 13.02 -7.31
N LEU A 30 9.84 13.35 -8.35
CA LEU A 30 9.33 13.96 -9.59
C LEU A 30 8.22 13.13 -10.26
N ASP A 31 8.26 11.81 -10.06
CA ASP A 31 7.25 10.87 -10.59
C ASP A 31 6.00 10.75 -9.70
N GLY A 32 5.86 11.60 -8.67
CA GLY A 32 4.73 11.60 -7.74
C GLY A 32 4.77 10.51 -6.66
N ARG A 33 5.85 9.72 -6.58
CA ARG A 33 6.04 8.74 -5.50
C ARG A 33 6.43 9.44 -4.20
N GLN A 34 5.83 9.04 -3.09
CA GLN A 34 6.21 9.56 -1.77
C GLN A 34 7.66 9.18 -1.47
N ARG A 35 8.45 10.10 -0.91
CA ARG A 35 9.75 9.73 -0.34
C ARG A 35 9.57 9.29 1.10
N ILE A 36 10.26 8.22 1.48
CA ILE A 36 10.24 7.65 2.82
C ILE A 36 11.68 7.51 3.28
N LEU A 37 11.98 7.94 4.51
CA LEU A 37 13.33 7.77 5.06
C LEU A 37 13.51 6.38 5.64
N LEU A 38 14.69 5.80 5.45
CA LEU A 38 15.08 4.64 6.24
C LEU A 38 15.22 5.03 7.72
N PRO A 39 14.92 4.10 8.63
CA PRO A 39 15.14 4.33 10.04
C PRO A 39 16.62 4.61 10.32
N GLY A 40 16.87 5.57 11.20
CA GLY A 40 18.21 6.08 11.49
C GLY A 40 18.21 7.16 12.56
N LEU A 41 19.34 7.85 12.69
CA LEU A 41 19.49 8.94 13.67
C LEU A 41 18.50 10.07 13.35
N GLY A 42 17.51 10.27 14.22
CA GLY A 42 16.46 11.26 14.06
C GLY A 42 15.22 10.79 13.30
N HIS A 43 15.14 9.51 12.92
CA HIS A 43 13.94 8.91 12.32
C HIS A 43 13.72 7.48 12.87
N PRO A 44 12.85 7.31 13.88
CA PRO A 44 12.65 6.03 14.54
C PRO A 44 11.88 5.02 13.67
N ASP A 45 12.10 3.74 13.93
CA ASP A 45 11.43 2.61 13.28
C ASP A 45 9.89 2.74 13.24
N SER A 46 9.30 3.33 14.28
CA SER A 46 7.86 3.54 14.38
C SER A 46 7.32 4.58 13.38
N GLU A 47 8.09 5.63 13.10
CA GLU A 47 7.72 6.64 12.10
C GLU A 47 7.83 6.04 10.70
N PHE A 48 8.97 5.39 10.41
CA PHE A 48 9.18 4.66 9.17
C PHE A 48 8.06 3.63 8.91
N ALA A 49 7.71 2.83 9.91
CA ALA A 49 6.62 1.86 9.81
C ALA A 49 5.25 2.51 9.58
N THR A 50 5.04 3.71 10.10
CA THR A 50 3.81 4.47 9.88
C THR A 50 3.74 5.00 8.45
N GLU A 51 4.82 5.59 7.93
CA GLU A 51 4.90 6.09 6.56
C GLU A 51 4.74 4.98 5.54
N MET A 52 5.43 3.86 5.75
CA MET A 52 5.32 2.66 4.93
C MET A 52 3.90 2.10 4.91
N GLY A 53 3.23 2.08 6.08
CA GLY A 53 1.85 1.65 6.22
C GLY A 53 0.89 2.52 5.41
N ALA A 54 1.10 3.83 5.44
CA ALA A 54 0.23 4.80 4.78
C ALA A 54 0.41 4.76 3.26
N CYS A 55 1.65 4.49 2.83
CA CYS A 55 1.99 4.34 1.43
C CYS A 55 1.48 3.02 0.86
N ILE A 56 1.74 1.88 1.52
CA ILE A 56 1.51 0.55 0.94
C ILE A 56 0.11 0.03 1.27
N GLY A 57 -0.38 0.27 2.48
CA GLY A 57 -1.62 -0.32 3.01
C GLY A 57 -2.84 -0.12 2.11
N PRO A 58 -3.15 1.12 1.66
CA PRO A 58 -4.29 1.37 0.77
C PRO A 58 -4.13 0.80 -0.65
N ARG A 59 -2.89 0.55 -1.08
CA ARG A 59 -2.54 0.25 -2.48
C ARG A 59 -2.33 -1.25 -2.76
N ARG A 60 -2.29 -2.07 -1.72
CA ARG A 60 -2.08 -3.53 -1.81
C ARG A 60 -3.20 -4.29 -1.12
N HIS A 61 -3.49 -5.48 -1.63
CA HIS A 61 -4.33 -6.48 -0.99
C HIS A 61 -3.58 -7.19 0.14
N TRP A 62 -2.96 -6.43 1.03
CA TRP A 62 -2.31 -6.95 2.24
C TRP A 62 -3.26 -6.79 3.41
N PHE A 63 -3.27 -7.81 4.25
CA PHE A 63 -4.19 -7.92 5.36
C PHE A 63 -3.40 -8.25 6.62
N ARG A 64 -3.90 -7.78 7.76
CA ARG A 64 -3.44 -8.29 9.05
C ARG A 64 -4.32 -9.42 9.54
N LYS A 65 -3.69 -10.49 10.03
CA LYS A 65 -4.32 -11.58 10.78
C LYS A 65 -3.59 -11.73 12.11
N GLY A 66 -4.20 -11.24 13.19
CA GLY A 66 -3.52 -11.11 14.48
C GLY A 66 -2.27 -10.24 14.37
N VAL A 67 -1.11 -10.83 14.66
CA VAL A 67 0.19 -10.14 14.60
C VAL A 67 0.89 -10.24 13.24
N GLN A 68 0.33 -11.01 12.30
CA GLN A 68 0.95 -11.31 11.01
C GLN A 68 0.34 -10.47 9.88
N VAL A 69 1.15 -10.22 8.85
CA VAL A 69 0.73 -9.57 7.61
C VAL A 69 0.81 -10.58 6.47
N GLY A 70 -0.24 -10.64 5.67
CA GLY A 70 -0.37 -11.63 4.61
C GLY A 70 -1.25 -11.18 3.47
N THR A 71 -1.24 -11.97 2.41
CA THR A 71 -2.17 -11.90 1.30
C THR A 71 -3.18 -13.03 1.42
N VAL A 72 -4.35 -12.87 0.82
CA VAL A 72 -5.34 -13.94 0.68
C VAL A 72 -5.50 -14.26 -0.80
N GLY A 73 -5.43 -15.54 -1.14
CA GLY A 73 -5.61 -16.01 -2.51
C GLY A 73 -6.08 -17.46 -2.54
N LEU A 74 -6.73 -17.85 -3.63
CA LEU A 74 -7.12 -19.24 -3.85
C LEU A 74 -5.85 -20.06 -4.10
N ARG A 75 -5.66 -21.13 -3.34
CA ARG A 75 -4.57 -22.09 -3.55
C ARG A 75 -5.11 -23.50 -3.61
N GLU A 76 -4.47 -24.29 -4.45
CA GLU A 76 -4.65 -25.73 -4.48
C GLU A 76 -3.91 -26.34 -3.29
N ILE A 77 -4.66 -26.94 -2.37
CA ILE A 77 -4.11 -27.66 -1.21
C ILE A 77 -3.82 -29.11 -1.60
N SER A 78 -4.67 -29.68 -2.45
CA SER A 78 -4.51 -30.99 -3.06
C SER A 78 -5.19 -30.99 -4.43
N GLY A 79 -4.90 -32.00 -5.27
CA GLY A 79 -5.43 -32.14 -6.64
C GLY A 79 -6.95 -32.06 -6.81
N LYS A 80 -7.72 -32.00 -5.71
CA LYS A 80 -9.19 -31.89 -5.71
C LYS A 80 -9.71 -30.76 -4.82
N VAL A 81 -8.85 -30.08 -4.06
CA VAL A 81 -9.25 -29.08 -3.06
C VAL A 81 -8.55 -27.76 -3.35
N THR A 82 -9.35 -26.78 -3.76
CA THR A 82 -8.96 -25.38 -3.81
C THR A 82 -9.63 -24.64 -2.66
N ALA A 83 -8.86 -23.85 -1.92
CA ALA A 83 -9.37 -23.06 -0.80
C ALA A 83 -8.70 -21.68 -0.75
N LEU A 84 -9.36 -20.72 -0.11
CA LEU A 84 -8.78 -19.41 0.15
C LEU A 84 -7.77 -19.54 1.30
N VAL A 85 -6.50 -19.26 1.00
CA VAL A 85 -5.39 -19.42 1.95
C VAL A 85 -4.77 -18.07 2.28
N PHE A 86 -4.48 -17.87 3.56
CA PHE A 86 -3.69 -16.74 4.04
C PHE A 86 -2.19 -17.08 3.90
N SER A 87 -1.46 -16.29 3.11
CA SER A 87 -0.02 -16.45 2.88
C SER A 87 0.74 -15.28 3.48
N LEU A 88 1.78 -15.54 4.28
CA LEU A 88 2.61 -14.48 4.86
C LEU A 88 3.34 -13.70 3.77
N VAL A 89 3.29 -12.37 3.85
CA VAL A 89 4.06 -11.49 2.97
C VAL A 89 5.54 -11.67 3.30
N GLN A 90 6.33 -12.04 2.29
CA GLN A 90 7.77 -12.16 2.44
C GLN A 90 8.46 -10.78 2.38
N PRO A 91 9.64 -10.60 3.00
CA PRO A 91 10.35 -9.32 2.98
C PRO A 91 10.65 -8.82 1.55
N VAL A 92 10.91 -9.74 0.62
CA VAL A 92 11.13 -9.41 -0.80
C VAL A 92 9.90 -8.80 -1.47
N GLU A 93 8.70 -9.27 -1.11
CA GLU A 93 7.44 -8.68 -1.59
C GLU A 93 7.27 -7.27 -1.02
N ALA A 94 7.71 -7.05 0.21
CA ALA A 94 7.68 -5.74 0.83
C ALA A 94 8.68 -4.76 0.21
N ILE A 95 9.91 -5.19 -0.08
CA ILE A 95 10.88 -4.41 -0.86
C ILE A 95 10.29 -4.01 -2.22
N THR A 96 9.70 -4.98 -2.92
CA THR A 96 9.12 -4.77 -4.24
C THR A 96 7.92 -3.82 -4.20
N ALA A 97 7.04 -3.96 -3.21
CA ALA A 97 5.90 -3.07 -3.04
C ALA A 97 6.35 -1.63 -2.74
N THR A 98 7.34 -1.49 -1.85
CA THR A 98 7.90 -0.20 -1.48
C THR A 98 8.50 0.49 -2.70
N ALA A 99 9.41 -0.18 -3.43
CA ALA A 99 10.05 0.38 -4.61
C ALA A 99 9.07 0.78 -5.73
N ARG A 100 7.85 0.22 -5.72
CA ARG A 100 6.80 0.56 -6.70
C ARG A 100 6.05 1.83 -6.34
N PHE A 101 5.85 2.11 -5.05
CA PHE A 101 4.96 3.18 -4.58
C PHE A 101 5.69 4.32 -3.87
N ALA A 102 6.90 4.07 -3.38
CA ALA A 102 7.73 5.01 -2.65
C ALA A 102 9.18 4.99 -3.14
N GLU A 103 9.86 6.12 -2.98
CA GLU A 103 11.31 6.21 -3.05
C GLU A 103 11.87 6.20 -1.64
N VAL A 104 12.74 5.24 -1.35
CA VAL A 104 13.36 5.13 -0.04
C VAL A 104 14.70 5.85 -0.04
N GLY A 105 14.97 6.63 0.99
CA GLY A 105 16.19 7.42 1.09
C GLY A 105 16.85 7.36 2.46
N ASP A 106 18.13 7.68 2.49
CA ASP A 106 18.94 7.81 3.69
C ASP A 106 19.36 9.27 3.87
N LEU A 107 19.43 9.73 5.11
CA LEU A 107 19.80 11.10 5.45
C LEU A 107 21.32 11.24 5.49
N ARG A 108 21.88 11.96 4.52
CA ARG A 108 23.32 12.20 4.43
C ARG A 108 23.64 13.68 4.40
N LYS A 109 24.74 14.05 5.05
CA LYS A 109 25.28 15.41 4.94
C LYS A 109 25.84 15.61 3.53
N ASN A 110 25.37 16.64 2.85
CA ASN A 110 25.93 17.06 1.56
C ASN A 110 27.23 17.88 1.77
N GLU A 111 27.89 18.26 0.67
CA GLU A 111 29.10 19.08 0.68
C GLU A 111 28.89 20.45 1.36
N ALA A 112 27.65 20.94 1.40
CA ALA A 112 27.25 22.17 2.07
C ALA A 112 26.89 21.99 3.57
N ARG A 113 27.14 20.80 4.15
CA ARG A 113 26.80 20.38 5.52
C ARG A 113 25.29 20.36 5.84
N GLU A 114 24.43 20.40 4.83
CA GLU A 114 22.99 20.26 4.97
C GLU A 114 22.60 18.78 4.89
N MET A 115 21.52 18.41 5.58
CA MET A 115 20.98 17.05 5.52
C MET A 115 20.14 16.88 4.25
N ALA A 116 20.63 16.04 3.34
CA ALA A 116 19.95 15.71 2.08
C ALA A 116 19.52 14.24 2.10
N CYS A 117 18.32 13.98 1.59
CA CYS A 117 17.80 12.63 1.37
C CYS A 117 18.40 12.04 0.08
N VAL A 118 19.23 11.01 0.24
CA VAL A 118 19.87 10.29 -0.87
C VAL A 118 19.10 9.00 -1.12
N PRO A 119 18.57 8.77 -2.34
CA PRO A 119 17.85 7.55 -2.66
C PRO A 119 18.73 6.32 -2.48
N VAL A 120 18.20 5.30 -1.80
CA VAL A 120 18.89 4.04 -1.54
C VAL A 120 17.96 2.87 -1.78
N ARG A 121 18.54 1.70 -2.06
CA ARG A 121 17.76 0.46 -2.09
C ARG A 121 17.50 -0.02 -0.68
N MET A 122 16.23 -0.29 -0.38
CA MET A 122 15.84 -0.93 0.88
C MET A 122 16.41 -2.35 0.95
N LYS A 123 17.07 -2.68 2.06
CA LYS A 123 17.55 -4.03 2.36
C LYS A 123 16.48 -4.86 3.06
N ARG A 124 16.74 -6.16 3.24
CA ARG A 124 15.81 -7.09 3.89
C ARG A 124 15.46 -6.63 5.31
N GLU A 125 16.45 -6.20 6.07
CA GLU A 125 16.28 -5.76 7.46
C GLU A 125 15.34 -4.55 7.53
N GLY A 126 15.45 -3.63 6.56
CA GLY A 126 14.56 -2.48 6.42
C GLY A 126 13.12 -2.87 6.09
N ALA A 127 12.90 -4.00 5.40
CA ALA A 127 11.55 -4.52 5.18
C ALA A 127 11.00 -5.28 6.40
N ASP A 128 11.85 -5.92 7.20
CA ASP A 128 11.42 -6.69 8.37
C ASP A 128 10.87 -5.78 9.49
N ILE A 129 11.47 -4.60 9.68
CA ILE A 129 11.04 -3.59 10.67
C ILE A 129 9.54 -3.26 10.56
N PRO A 130 9.02 -2.74 9.42
CA PRO A 130 7.61 -2.38 9.30
C PRO A 130 6.71 -3.62 9.39
N MET A 131 7.16 -4.77 8.89
CA MET A 131 6.39 -6.02 8.96
C MET A 131 6.17 -6.50 10.40
N ALA A 132 7.15 -6.26 11.29
CA ALA A 132 7.04 -6.53 12.73
C ALA A 132 6.34 -5.40 13.51
N ALA A 133 6.31 -4.17 12.99
CA ALA A 133 5.81 -3.00 13.69
C ALA A 133 4.26 -3.00 13.82
N PRO A 134 3.70 -2.71 15.02
CA PRO A 134 2.25 -2.57 15.18
C PRO A 134 1.68 -1.37 14.43
N GLN A 135 2.47 -0.30 14.24
CA GLN A 135 2.08 0.91 13.52
C GLN A 135 1.72 0.61 12.06
N PHE A 136 2.55 -0.20 11.40
CA PHE A 136 2.29 -0.67 10.04
C PHE A 136 1.01 -1.52 9.98
N ARG A 137 0.90 -2.50 10.89
CA ARG A 137 -0.24 -3.43 10.93
C ARG A 137 -1.58 -2.73 11.15
N LYS A 138 -1.62 -1.67 11.98
CA LYS A 138 -2.83 -0.88 12.23
C LYS A 138 -3.42 -0.24 10.96
N GLN A 139 -2.59 -0.03 9.94
CA GLN A 139 -3.01 0.57 8.67
C GLN A 139 -3.49 -0.44 7.64
N LEU A 140 -3.38 -1.74 7.96
CA LEU A 140 -3.87 -2.80 7.10
C LEU A 140 -5.29 -3.21 7.49
N PRO A 141 -6.14 -3.55 6.50
CA PRO A 141 -7.44 -4.15 6.77
C PRO A 141 -7.27 -5.46 7.55
N ALA A 142 -8.12 -5.65 8.56
CA ALA A 142 -8.08 -6.84 9.41
C ALA A 142 -8.94 -7.96 8.83
N ILE A 143 -8.38 -9.16 8.73
CA ILE A 143 -9.15 -10.38 8.45
C ILE A 143 -9.30 -11.16 9.75
N VAL A 144 -10.54 -11.23 10.24
CA VAL A 144 -10.90 -12.03 11.42
C VAL A 144 -11.07 -13.50 11.04
N ARG A 145 -11.74 -13.75 9.90
CA ARG A 145 -11.99 -15.09 9.37
C ARG A 145 -12.17 -15.04 7.86
N ILE A 146 -11.78 -16.11 7.19
CA ILE A 146 -12.16 -16.39 5.80
C ILE A 146 -13.38 -17.30 5.88
N LEU A 147 -14.44 -16.96 5.17
CA LEU A 147 -15.66 -17.75 5.12
C LEU A 147 -15.61 -18.67 3.91
N ASP A 148 -15.65 -19.98 4.16
CA ASP A 148 -15.77 -20.99 3.10
C ASP A 148 -17.21 -21.18 2.62
N VAL A 149 -18.15 -20.41 3.20
CA VAL A 149 -19.56 -20.40 2.82
C VAL A 149 -19.87 -19.22 1.89
N ARG A 150 -20.67 -19.52 0.87
CA ARG A 150 -21.26 -18.54 -0.03
C ARG A 150 -22.19 -17.60 0.77
N LEU A 151 -21.79 -16.34 0.93
CA LEU A 151 -22.67 -15.33 1.52
C LEU A 151 -23.74 -14.91 0.51
N PRO A 152 -25.04 -14.94 0.87
CA PRO A 152 -26.08 -14.36 0.03
C PRO A 152 -25.83 -12.86 -0.11
N ILE A 153 -25.84 -12.36 -1.35
CA ILE A 153 -25.66 -10.93 -1.63
C ILE A 153 -27.05 -10.36 -1.88
N ARG A 154 -27.43 -9.32 -1.14
CA ARG A 154 -28.65 -8.57 -1.45
C ARG A 154 -28.40 -7.68 -2.65
N VAL A 155 -29.09 -7.97 -3.75
CA VAL A 155 -29.19 -7.09 -4.91
C VAL A 155 -30.64 -6.58 -4.93
N GLY A 156 -30.87 -5.34 -4.49
CA GLY A 156 -32.22 -4.79 -4.31
C GLY A 156 -32.90 -5.24 -3.01
N LYS A 157 -34.19 -5.61 -3.07
CA LYS A 157 -34.99 -6.07 -1.89
C LYS A 157 -34.95 -7.59 -1.68
N GLU A 158 -34.37 -8.35 -2.60
CA GLU A 158 -34.31 -9.80 -2.55
C GLU A 158 -32.89 -10.29 -2.24
N ASN A 159 -32.80 -11.41 -1.52
CA ASN A 159 -31.55 -12.11 -1.28
C ASN A 159 -31.27 -12.98 -2.50
N GLU A 160 -30.31 -12.61 -3.35
CA GLU A 160 -29.85 -13.51 -4.41
C GLU A 160 -28.76 -14.47 -3.88
N PRO A 161 -28.78 -15.75 -4.29
CA PRO A 161 -27.63 -16.61 -4.11
C PRO A 161 -26.43 -16.04 -4.86
N PRO A 162 -25.20 -16.13 -4.32
CA PRO A 162 -24.05 -15.51 -4.96
C PRO A 162 -23.76 -16.15 -6.32
N PRO A 163 -23.20 -15.37 -7.27
CA PRO A 163 -23.01 -15.81 -8.65
C PRO A 163 -22.13 -17.06 -8.70
N THR A 164 -22.62 -18.08 -9.41
CA THR A 164 -21.86 -19.31 -9.65
C THR A 164 -20.71 -19.01 -10.63
N PRO A 165 -19.45 -19.33 -10.28
CA PRO A 165 -18.33 -19.16 -11.21
C PRO A 165 -18.58 -19.99 -12.47
N GLY A 166 -18.61 -19.36 -13.64
CA GLY A 166 -18.75 -20.03 -14.94
C GLY A 166 -20.05 -19.82 -15.70
N LEU A 167 -21.10 -19.25 -15.10
CA LEU A 167 -22.30 -18.86 -15.85
C LEU A 167 -22.16 -17.40 -16.33
N ARG A 168 -21.66 -17.25 -17.55
CA ARG A 168 -21.84 -16.03 -18.35
C ARG A 168 -23.35 -15.75 -18.34
N ARG A 169 -23.77 -14.57 -17.85
CA ARG A 169 -25.17 -14.13 -17.97
C ARG A 169 -25.47 -13.98 -19.47
N GLU A 170 -25.96 -15.04 -20.11
CA GLU A 170 -26.70 -14.88 -21.35
C GLU A 170 -27.95 -14.08 -21.00
N GLY A 171 -28.02 -12.87 -21.57
CA GLY A 171 -29.15 -11.97 -21.40
C GLY A 171 -30.44 -12.72 -21.70
N SER A 172 -31.28 -12.83 -20.67
CA SER A 172 -32.66 -13.27 -20.81
C SER A 172 -33.35 -12.32 -21.77
N ARG A 173 -33.81 -12.93 -22.85
CA ARG A 173 -34.43 -12.35 -24.04
C ARG A 173 -35.57 -11.40 -23.68
N GLY A 174 -35.63 -10.28 -24.41
CA GLY A 174 -36.88 -9.59 -24.65
C GLY A 174 -37.83 -10.51 -25.43
N VAL A 175 -39.02 -10.70 -24.89
CA VAL A 175 -40.28 -11.11 -25.52
C VAL A 175 -41.28 -10.22 -24.79
N GLU A 176 -42.04 -9.32 -25.39
CA GLU A 176 -43.04 -9.39 -26.47
C GLU A 176 -43.43 -7.91 -26.74
N LYS A 177 -43.85 -7.48 -27.92
CA LYS A 177 -45.24 -7.66 -28.39
C LYS A 177 -45.33 -7.42 -29.90
N GLU A 178 -45.86 -8.43 -30.58
CA GLU A 178 -46.58 -8.33 -31.84
C GLU A 178 -47.84 -7.46 -31.66
N LYS A 179 -48.14 -6.64 -32.67
CA LYS A 179 -49.48 -6.18 -33.01
C LYS A 179 -49.57 -6.01 -34.51
#